data_AF-A0A951P5N7-F1
#
_entry.id   AF-A0A951P5N7-F1
#
_cell.length_a   1.000
_cell.length_b   1.000
_cell.length_c   1.000
_cell.angle_alpha   90.00
_cell.angle_beta   90.00
_cell.angle_gamma   90.00
#
_symmetry.space_group_name_H-M   'P 1'
#
loop_
_entity.id
_entity.type
_entity.pdbx_description
1 polymer ?
#
loop_
_entity_poly.entity_id
_entity_poly.type
_entity_poly.pdbx_seq_one_letter_code
_entity_poly.pdbx_strand_id
1 'polypeptide(L)' 'MRLQVFQIYSPLYPIEDKRDRAQLGSLGLSLFTYQVEDLAALHTRVSASPATQSSAISLNEFGEASFGFFAQGLLNFI' A
#
# COMPACT_ATOMS: atom_id res chain seq x y z
N MET A 1 10.16 -9.95 -16.82
CA MET A 1 9.38 -9.20 -15.82
C MET A 1 9.39 -10.01 -14.53
N ARG A 2 10.22 -9.63 -13.56
CA ARG A 2 10.47 -10.43 -12.34
C ARG A 2 9.91 -9.61 -11.18
N LEU A 3 8.73 -9.97 -10.67
CA LEU A 3 8.19 -9.42 -9.43
C LEU A 3 9.24 -9.61 -8.33
N GLN A 4 9.82 -8.50 -7.85
CA GLN A 4 10.75 -8.53 -6.73
C GLN A 4 9.94 -8.83 -5.46
N VAL A 5 10.23 -10.02 -4.93
CA VAL A 5 9.92 -10.58 -3.61
C VAL A 5 8.97 -9.75 -2.73
N PHE A 6 7.73 -10.21 -2.62
CA PHE A 6 6.87 -9.92 -1.48
C PHE A 6 7.49 -10.56 -0.22
N GLN A 7 8.26 -9.77 0.52
CA GLN A 7 8.92 -10.26 1.74
C GLN A 7 7.95 -10.17 2.91
N ILE A 8 7.27 -11.28 3.20
CA ILE A 8 6.51 -11.42 4.45
C ILE A 8 7.53 -11.57 5.57
N TYR A 9 7.62 -10.58 6.45
CA TYR A 9 8.38 -10.72 7.70
C TYR A 9 7.80 -11.90 8.48
N SER A 10 8.63 -12.90 8.75
CA SER A 10 8.29 -13.90 9.77
C SER A 10 8.24 -13.15 11.10
N PRO A 11 7.08 -13.10 11.78
CA PRO A 11 6.99 -12.38 13.03
C PRO A 11 7.94 -13.02 14.04
N LEU A 12 8.60 -12.18 14.85
CA LEU A 12 9.52 -12.61 15.92
C LEU A 12 8.84 -13.52 16.98
N TYR A 13 7.51 -13.55 16.98
CA TYR A 13 6.68 -14.37 17.86
C TYR A 13 5.71 -15.21 17.04
N PRO A 14 5.32 -16.41 17.52
CA PRO A 14 4.27 -17.19 16.88
C PRO A 14 2.95 -16.42 16.95
N ILE A 15 2.50 -15.90 15.82
CA ILE A 15 1.19 -15.24 15.67
C ILE A 15 0.26 -16.22 14.97
N GLU A 16 -0.96 -16.35 15.50
CA GLU A 16 -2.04 -17.10 14.87
C GLU A 16 -2.32 -16.55 13.47
N ASP A 17 -2.28 -17.41 12.46
CA ASP A 17 -2.59 -17.03 11.08
C ASP A 17 -4.06 -16.65 10.95
N LYS A 18 -4.33 -15.37 10.74
CA LYS A 18 -5.67 -14.79 10.56
C LYS A 18 -5.89 -14.21 9.17
N ARG A 19 -5.14 -14.67 8.17
CA ARG A 19 -5.29 -14.20 6.78
C ARG A 19 -6.68 -14.48 6.21
N ASP A 20 -7.37 -15.50 6.71
CA ASP A 20 -8.78 -15.82 6.45
C ASP A 20 -9.75 -14.69 6.88
N ARG A 21 -9.31 -13.79 7.77
CA ARG A 21 -10.06 -12.60 8.19
C ARG A 21 -9.75 -11.37 7.36
N ALA A 22 -8.66 -11.38 6.59
CA ALA A 22 -8.28 -10.33 5.64
C ALA A 22 -8.93 -10.54 4.27
N GLN A 23 -10.21 -10.91 4.26
CA GLN A 23 -10.99 -11.11 3.03
C GLN A 23 -11.55 -9.78 2.54
N LEU A 24 -11.85 -9.76 1.25
CA LEU A 24 -12.64 -8.69 0.63
C LEU A 24 -13.93 -8.45 1.40
N GLY A 25 -14.10 -7.24 1.93
CA GLY A 25 -15.29 -6.85 2.70
C GLY A 25 -15.14 -6.97 4.22
N SER A 26 -14.03 -7.50 4.74
CA SER A 26 -13.66 -7.23 6.14
C SER A 26 -13.32 -5.76 6.27
N LEU A 27 -14.02 -5.04 7.16
CA LEU A 27 -13.79 -3.64 7.55
C LEU A 27 -12.45 -3.46 8.31
N GLY A 28 -11.38 -4.10 7.84
CA GLY A 28 -10.03 -3.95 8.36
C GLY A 28 -9.30 -2.87 7.58
N LEU A 29 -8.84 -1.82 8.27
CA LEU A 29 -7.83 -0.93 7.72
C LEU A 29 -6.59 -1.77 7.43
N SER A 30 -6.28 -1.97 6.15
CA SER A 30 -5.04 -2.63 5.75
C SER A 30 -4.05 -1.55 5.35
N LEU A 31 -3.04 -1.34 6.20
CA LEU A 31 -1.94 -0.41 5.92
C LEU A 31 -0.89 -1.15 5.10
N PHE A 32 -0.67 -0.68 3.87
CA PHE A 32 0.37 -1.20 3.00
C PHE A 32 1.36 -0.09 2.66
N THR A 33 2.63 -0.43 2.69
CA THR A 33 3.72 0.39 2.18
C THR A 33 4.41 -0.39 1.07
N TYR A 34 4.51 0.21 -0.10
CA TYR A 34 5.16 -0.41 -1.25
C TYR A 34 6.20 0.55 -1.82
N GLN A 35 7.30 -0.02 -2.30
CA GLN A 35 8.29 0.71 -3.07
C GLN A 35 7.85 0.73 -4.54
N VAL A 36 7.99 1.88 -5.19
CA VAL A 36 7.66 2.05 -6.61
C VAL A 36 8.85 2.66 -7.36
N GLU A 37 8.94 2.34 -8.65
CA GLU A 37 10.00 2.85 -9.52
C GLU A 37 9.78 4.34 -9.87
N ASP A 38 8.52 4.74 -10.10
CA ASP A 38 8.15 6.12 -10.43
C ASP A 38 6.99 6.60 -9.54
N LEU A 39 7.37 7.35 -8.51
CA LEU A 39 6.43 7.90 -7.53
C LEU A 39 5.48 8.93 -8.17
N ALA A 40 5.96 9.74 -9.12
CA ALA A 40 5.17 10.79 -9.74
C ALA A 40 4.12 10.22 -10.70
N ALA A 41 4.50 9.20 -11.48
CA ALA A 41 3.57 8.46 -12.33
C ALA A 41 2.47 7.79 -11.51
N LEU A 42 2.82 7.14 -10.38
CA LEU A 42 1.84 6.53 -9.52
C LEU A 42 0.94 7.57 -8.84
N HIS A 43 1.50 8.68 -8.34
CA HIS A 43 0.73 9.77 -7.74
C HIS A 43 -0.30 10.34 -8.72
N THR A 44 0.10 10.51 -9.99
CA THR A 44 -0.82 10.94 -11.07
C THR A 44 -1.94 9.93 -11.29
N ARG A 45 -1.61 8.62 -11.35
CA ARG A 45 -2.60 7.55 -11.52
C ARG A 45 -3.59 7.48 -10.35
N VAL A 46 -3.09 7.59 -9.12
CA VAL A 46 -3.93 7.59 -7.91
C VAL A 46 -4.81 8.84 -7.87
N SER A 47 -4.27 10.00 -8.21
CA SER A 47 -5.03 11.26 -8.26
C SER A 47 -6.13 11.25 -9.31
N ALA A 48 -5.97 10.47 -10.39
CA ALA A 48 -6.97 10.26 -11.43
C ALA A 48 -7.97 9.14 -11.11
N SER A 49 -7.87 8.51 -9.93
CA SER A 49 -8.67 7.36 -9.55
C SER A 49 -9.75 7.69 -8.51
N PRO A 50 -10.64 6.73 -8.15
CA PRO A 50 -11.57 6.88 -7.03
C PRO A 50 -10.92 6.89 -5.63
N ALA A 51 -9.58 6.87 -5.54
CA ALA A 51 -8.89 7.03 -4.26
C ALA A 51 -9.28 8.35 -3.60
N THR A 52 -9.38 8.32 -2.29
CA THR A 52 -9.73 9.50 -1.48
C THR A 52 -8.54 9.87 -0.60
N GLN A 53 -8.50 11.14 -0.18
CA GLN A 53 -7.49 11.64 0.77
C GLN A 53 -6.03 11.38 0.32
N SER A 54 -5.74 11.53 -0.98
CA SER A 54 -4.36 11.49 -1.47
C SER A 54 -3.58 12.70 -0.98
N SER A 55 -2.42 12.48 -0.35
CA SER A 55 -1.51 13.55 0.03
C SER A 55 -0.70 14.07 -1.16
N ALA A 56 -0.12 15.26 -1.03
CA ALA A 56 0.99 15.65 -1.89
C ALA A 56 2.20 14.73 -1.66
N ILE A 57 3.10 14.67 -2.63
CA ILE A 57 4.41 14.03 -2.44
C ILE A 57 5.21 14.89 -1.45
N SER A 58 5.74 14.25 -0.41
CA SER A 58 6.56 14.88 0.62
C SER A 58 7.67 13.95 1.09
N LEU A 59 8.64 14.47 1.83
CA LEU A 59 9.70 13.64 2.42
C LEU A 59 9.18 12.94 3.68
N ASN A 60 9.47 11.64 3.81
CA ASN A 60 9.22 10.86 5.02
C ASN A 60 10.31 11.12 6.08
N GLU A 61 10.20 10.46 7.24
CA GLU A 61 11.15 10.54 8.35
C GLU A 61 12.57 10.07 8.01
N PHE A 62 12.75 9.36 6.89
CA PHE A 62 14.02 8.89 6.37
C PHE A 62 14.58 9.80 5.25
N GLY A 63 13.88 10.88 4.90
CA GLY A 63 14.27 11.80 3.83
C GLY A 63 13.95 11.30 2.42
N GLU A 64 13.09 10.30 2.28
CA GLU A 64 12.67 9.71 1.00
C GLU A 64 11.31 10.27 0.56
N ALA A 65 11.10 10.41 -0.75
CA ALA A 65 9.83 10.89 -1.28
C ALA A 65 8.72 9.84 -1.12
N SER A 66 7.59 10.25 -0.57
CA SER A 66 6.42 9.39 -0.34
C SER A 66 5.11 10.15 -0.42
N PHE A 67 4.01 9.43 -0.64
CA PHE A 67 2.64 9.96 -0.51
C PHE A 67 1.71 8.86 0.02
N GLY A 68 0.63 9.27 0.70
CA GLY A 68 -0.41 8.37 1.19
C GLY A 68 -1.74 8.62 0.48
N PHE A 69 -2.61 7.61 0.46
CA PHE A 69 -3.99 7.73 0.00
C PHE A 69 -4.85 6.62 0.62
N PHE A 70 -6.15 6.82 0.60
CA PHE A 70 -7.14 5.83 1.02
C PHE A 70 -7.82 5.24 -0.21
N ALA A 71 -7.65 3.93 -0.40
CA ALA A 71 -8.38 3.17 -1.40
C ALA A 71 -9.63 2.54 -0.77
N GLN A 72 -10.80 2.79 -1.37
CA GLN A 72 -12.02 2.10 -1.01
C GLN A 72 -12.21 0.90 -1.95
N GLY A 73 -12.21 -0.32 -1.41
CA GLY A 73 -12.40 -1.56 -2.17
C GLY A 73 -11.12 -2.23 -2.66
N LEU A 74 -11.26 -3.20 -3.57
CA LEU A 74 -10.14 -3.95 -4.17
C LEU A 74 -9.25 -3.00 -4.98
N LEU A 75 -8.00 -2.82 -4.55
CA LEU A 75 -6.97 -2.04 -5.25
C LEU A 75 -6.65 -2.64 -6.64
N ASN A 76 -7.40 -2.26 -7.67
CA ASN A 76 -7.03 -2.49 -9.07
C ASN A 76 -6.14 -1.34 -9.58
N PHE A 77 -4.98 -1.15 -8.95
CA PHE A 77 -3.97 -0.14 -9.37
C PHE A 77 -2.62 -0.74 -9.77
N ILE A 78 -2.54 -2.07 -9.78
CA ILE A 78 -1.33 -2.82 -10.13
C ILE A 78 -1.40 -3.24 -11.59
#